data_AF-A0A7N4NIS1-F1
#
_entry.id   AF-A0A7N4NIS1-F1
#
_cell.length_a   1.000
_cell.length_b   1.000
_cell.length_c   1.000
_cell.angle_alpha   90.00
_cell.angle_beta   90.00
_cell.angle_gamma   90.00
#
_symmetry.space_group_name_H-M   'P 1'
#
loop_
_entity.id
_entity.type
_entity.pdbx_description
1 polymer ?
#
loop_
_entity_poly.entity_id
_entity_poly.type
_entity_poly.pdbx_seq_one_letter_code
_entity_poly.pdbx_strand_id
1 'polypeptide(L)'
;MILEMLNPMHYNFTGMVPEAMPAATMPILLITCFLLLIWSYEDTSLIPGPGYCMGIGPLLSHGRFLWMGIGSACNYYNKMYGEFMRVWICGEETLIISKSSSMFHIMKHSHYISRFGSKLGLQCIGMHENGVIFNNNPALWKVIRPFFTKENAIVIKIQNYFNAWQALLLKPDIYFKISWLYKKYEKSVKDLKDALEILIEEKRHRLSKDDKLEDCMDFASQLIFAQGRGDLTGENVNQCILEMLIAAPDTLSVTVYFMLLLIAKHPKVEEAVMNEIQTVIGERDIKIGDVQKLKVVENFIYESMRYQPVVDLVMRKALQDDVIDGYPVKRGTNIILNIGRMHKLEFFPKPNEFTLENFAKNVPHRYFQPFGFGPRGCAGKYIAMVMMKVILVTVLKRFRVQTLTGCCLERVQKKNDLSLHPDETRDFLEMIFIPRNKEKCQEQ
;
A
#
# COMPACT_ATOMS: atom_id res chain seq x y z
N MET A 1 41.40 72.31 -23.17
CA MET A 1 42.29 71.70 -24.17
C MET A 1 43.37 70.97 -23.38
N ILE A 2 43.34 69.63 -23.43
CA ILE A 2 44.44 68.67 -23.14
C ILE A 2 44.84 68.56 -21.65
N LEU A 3 44.46 67.52 -20.91
CA LEU A 3 44.82 66.08 -20.95
C LEU A 3 45.83 65.80 -19.83
N GLU A 4 45.38 65.24 -18.72
CA GLU A 4 46.20 64.35 -17.90
C GLU A 4 45.28 63.41 -17.11
N MET A 5 44.76 62.43 -17.86
CA MET A 5 44.42 61.13 -17.31
C MET A 5 45.75 60.37 -17.13
N LEU A 6 46.03 59.90 -15.91
CA LEU A 6 46.53 58.56 -15.60
C LEU A 6 46.89 58.47 -14.11
N ASN A 7 46.07 57.70 -13.39
CA ASN A 7 46.22 57.19 -12.02
C ASN A 7 47.58 56.45 -11.84
N PRO A 8 48.14 56.19 -10.63
CA PRO A 8 47.44 55.40 -9.60
C PRO A 8 47.84 55.70 -8.13
N MET A 9 46.87 55.98 -7.25
CA MET A 9 47.10 55.91 -5.80
C MET A 9 46.00 55.07 -5.13
N HIS A 10 46.43 53.89 -4.69
CA HIS A 10 45.76 52.93 -3.82
C HIS A 10 44.62 53.50 -2.95
N TYR A 11 43.40 53.04 -3.19
CA TYR A 11 42.33 53.08 -2.18
C TYR A 11 42.04 51.64 -1.72
N ASN A 12 42.31 51.40 -0.43
CA ASN A 12 42.01 50.17 0.29
C ASN A 12 40.52 49.83 0.20
N PHE A 13 40.21 48.67 -0.36
CA PHE A 13 38.89 48.03 -0.30
C PHE A 13 38.77 47.21 1.00
N THR A 14 38.80 47.86 2.16
CA THR A 14 38.54 47.22 3.46
C THR A 14 37.88 48.21 4.40
N GLY A 15 36.58 48.45 4.21
CA GLY A 15 35.87 49.35 5.11
C GLY A 15 34.41 49.64 4.79
N MET A 16 33.62 48.68 4.31
CA MET A 16 32.16 48.81 4.30
C MET A 16 31.47 47.44 4.49
N VAL A 17 31.44 46.96 5.74
CA VAL A 17 30.37 46.07 6.21
C VAL A 17 29.92 46.65 7.56
N PRO A 18 28.70 47.18 7.70
CA PRO A 18 28.17 47.47 9.02
C PRO A 18 27.84 46.13 9.70
N GLU A 19 28.76 45.65 10.55
CA GLU A 19 28.49 44.58 11.53
C GLU A 19 27.63 45.11 12.68
N ALA A 20 26.36 45.37 12.40
CA ALA A 20 25.32 45.42 13.41
C ALA A 20 23.98 45.35 12.70
N MET A 21 23.23 44.27 12.91
CA MET A 21 21.79 44.33 12.66
C MET A 21 21.23 45.54 13.44
N PRO A 22 20.45 46.45 12.82
CA PRO A 22 19.94 47.63 13.50
C PRO A 22 19.24 47.21 14.80
N ALA A 23 19.44 47.93 15.91
CA ALA A 23 18.87 47.57 17.22
C ALA A 23 17.34 47.35 17.21
N ALA A 24 16.63 47.84 16.19
CA ALA A 24 15.22 47.63 15.96
C ALA A 24 14.85 46.32 15.22
N THR A 25 15.76 45.68 14.47
CA THR A 25 15.41 44.47 13.69
C THR A 25 15.25 43.22 14.56
N MET A 26 16.03 43.07 15.62
CA MET A 26 15.90 41.94 16.56
C MET A 26 14.57 41.96 17.33
N PRO A 27 14.14 43.09 17.92
CA PRO A 27 12.80 43.20 18.51
C PRO A 27 11.68 42.96 17.51
N ILE A 28 11.80 43.47 16.28
CA ILE A 28 10.78 43.26 15.23
C ILE A 28 10.72 41.78 14.82
N LEU A 29 11.85 41.10 14.68
CA LEU A 29 11.92 39.65 14.40
C LEU A 29 11.33 38.82 15.55
N LEU A 30 11.59 39.21 16.80
CA LEU A 30 11.03 38.53 17.97
C LEU A 30 9.53 38.77 18.10
N ILE A 31 9.05 40.00 17.86
CA ILE A 31 7.63 40.35 17.89
C ILE A 31 6.89 39.68 16.73
N THR A 32 7.47 39.64 15.53
CA THR A 32 6.90 38.87 14.42
C THR A 32 6.91 37.39 14.76
N CYS A 33 8.02 36.77 15.17
CA CYS A 33 8.02 35.37 15.63
C CYS A 33 6.97 35.10 16.73
N PHE A 34 6.78 36.03 17.67
CA PHE A 34 5.82 35.90 18.76
C PHE A 34 4.37 36.03 18.29
N LEU A 35 4.05 37.04 17.47
CA LEU A 35 2.74 37.19 16.82
C LEU A 35 2.44 36.02 15.89
N LEU A 36 3.46 35.43 15.27
CA LEU A 36 3.35 34.26 14.40
C LEU A 36 3.19 32.96 15.18
N LEU A 37 3.79 32.86 16.37
CA LEU A 37 3.51 31.79 17.33
C LEU A 37 2.07 31.90 17.84
N ILE A 38 1.59 33.11 18.15
CA ILE A 38 0.20 33.35 18.56
C ILE A 38 -0.76 33.03 17.40
N TRP A 39 -0.50 33.48 16.18
CA TRP A 39 -1.33 33.17 15.02
C TRP A 39 -1.33 31.67 14.69
N SER A 40 -0.19 31.00 14.79
CA SER A 40 -0.08 29.53 14.69
C SER A 40 -0.78 28.79 15.85
N TYR A 41 -0.98 29.44 16.99
CA TYR A 41 -1.64 28.89 18.17
C TYR A 41 -3.16 29.12 18.13
N GLU A 42 -3.61 30.28 17.68
CA GLU A 42 -5.03 30.59 17.46
C GLU A 42 -5.62 29.86 16.24
N ASP A 43 -4.81 29.63 15.20
CA ASP A 43 -5.15 28.76 14.05
C ASP A 43 -4.84 27.28 14.34
N THR A 44 -4.87 26.89 15.63
CA THR A 44 -4.99 25.48 16.01
C THR A 44 -6.34 24.99 15.51
N SER A 45 -6.33 24.55 14.26
CA SER A 45 -7.36 23.75 13.64
C SER A 45 -7.94 22.80 14.67
N LEU A 46 -9.28 22.74 14.79
CA LEU A 46 -10.03 21.77 15.59
C LEU A 46 -9.44 20.34 15.51
N ILE A 47 -8.76 20.02 14.42
CA ILE A 47 -8.10 18.75 14.13
C ILE A 47 -6.69 18.70 14.74
N PRO A 48 -6.37 17.69 15.59
CA PRO A 48 -5.04 17.50 16.16
C PRO A 48 -3.94 17.32 15.10
N GLY A 49 -2.71 17.78 15.37
CA GLY A 49 -1.56 17.53 14.50
C GLY A 49 -0.38 18.47 14.76
N PRO A 50 0.75 18.30 14.06
CA PRO A 50 1.85 19.27 14.09
C PRO A 50 1.39 20.66 13.64
N GLY A 51 2.00 21.70 14.22
CA GLY A 51 1.76 23.09 13.83
C GLY A 51 2.22 23.37 12.41
N TYR A 52 1.53 24.30 11.72
CA TYR A 52 1.85 24.66 10.34
C TYR A 52 3.18 25.43 10.21
N CYS A 53 3.52 26.27 11.20
CA CYS A 53 4.78 27.02 11.30
C CYS A 53 5.24 27.64 9.96
N MET A 54 4.37 28.43 9.31
CA MET A 54 4.65 29.11 8.03
C MET A 54 5.20 28.21 6.91
N GLY A 55 4.71 26.98 6.81
CA GLY A 55 5.14 26.04 5.78
C GLY A 55 6.30 25.12 6.21
N ILE A 56 6.93 25.37 7.36
CA ILE A 56 7.92 24.44 7.95
C ILE A 56 7.25 23.13 8.37
N GLY A 57 6.04 23.21 8.95
CA GLY A 57 5.25 22.04 9.34
C GLY A 57 5.04 21.06 8.18
N PRO A 58 4.51 21.53 7.03
CA PRO A 58 4.38 20.72 5.82
C PRO A 58 5.68 20.08 5.31
N LEU A 59 6.79 20.82 5.32
CA LEU A 59 8.09 20.30 4.89
C LEU A 59 8.59 19.19 5.82
N LEU A 60 8.50 19.40 7.13
CA LEU A 60 8.88 18.40 8.12
C LEU A 60 7.97 17.18 8.08
N SER A 61 6.67 17.37 7.89
CA SER A 61 5.75 16.24 7.80
C SER A 61 6.02 15.41 6.56
N HIS A 62 6.10 16.02 5.38
CA HIS A 62 6.38 15.31 4.14
C HIS A 62 7.78 14.66 4.16
N GLY A 63 8.80 15.38 4.64
CA GLY A 63 10.14 14.84 4.82
C GLY A 63 10.16 13.59 5.71
N ARG A 64 9.35 13.56 6.77
CA ARG A 64 9.21 12.40 7.65
C ARG A 64 8.56 11.20 6.94
N PHE A 65 7.55 11.41 6.10
CA PHE A 65 6.98 10.34 5.26
C PHE A 65 8.03 9.75 4.31
N LEU A 66 8.85 10.60 3.68
CA LEU A 66 9.91 10.15 2.78
C LEU A 66 11.05 9.42 3.50
N TRP A 67 11.32 9.77 4.76
CA TRP A 67 12.37 9.17 5.57
C TRP A 67 11.96 7.85 6.22
N MET A 68 10.77 7.80 6.83
CA MET A 68 10.31 6.65 7.61
C MET A 68 9.55 5.60 6.78
N GLY A 69 8.97 6.01 5.65
CA GLY A 69 7.94 5.26 4.96
C GLY A 69 6.53 5.57 5.48
N ILE A 70 5.53 5.41 4.62
CA ILE A 70 4.13 5.83 4.86
C ILE A 70 3.55 5.16 6.11
N GLY A 71 3.57 3.83 6.20
CA GLY A 71 2.97 3.14 7.34
C GLY A 71 3.68 3.42 8.67
N SER A 72 5.02 3.50 8.68
CA SER A 72 5.77 3.90 9.87
C SER A 72 5.45 5.34 10.31
N ALA A 73 5.38 6.27 9.37
CA ALA A 73 5.03 7.66 9.64
C ALA A 73 3.60 7.79 10.16
N CYS A 74 2.63 7.05 9.59
CA CYS A 74 1.25 7.02 10.07
C CYS A 74 1.16 6.55 11.52
N ASN A 75 1.85 5.46 11.86
CA ASN A 75 1.89 4.96 13.23
C ASN A 75 2.56 5.94 14.20
N TYR A 76 3.63 6.62 13.77
CA TYR A 76 4.26 7.67 14.55
C TYR A 76 3.28 8.81 14.86
N TYR A 77 2.60 9.32 13.84
CA TYR A 77 1.70 10.47 13.99
C TYR A 77 0.46 10.12 14.80
N ASN A 78 -0.16 8.95 14.58
CA ASN A 78 -1.29 8.52 15.41
C ASN A 78 -0.89 8.35 16.88
N LYS A 79 0.30 7.81 17.16
CA LYS A 79 0.79 7.66 18.53
C LYS A 79 1.07 9.01 19.20
N MET A 80 1.49 10.02 18.43
CA MET A 80 1.89 11.33 18.96
C MET A 80 0.71 12.30 19.13
N TYR A 81 -0.25 12.31 18.20
CA TYR A 81 -1.32 13.33 18.15
C TYR A 81 -2.74 12.76 18.29
N GLY A 82 -2.89 11.44 18.35
CA GLY A 82 -4.18 10.77 18.49
C GLY A 82 -4.67 10.05 17.22
N GLU A 83 -5.77 9.33 17.36
CA GLU A 83 -6.29 8.41 16.33
C GLU A 83 -7.05 9.09 15.18
N PHE A 84 -7.23 10.41 15.26
CA PHE A 84 -7.71 11.27 14.17
C PHE A 84 -6.83 12.52 14.19
N MET A 85 -5.99 12.69 13.17
CA MET A 85 -5.04 13.80 13.16
C MET A 85 -4.70 14.24 11.72
N ARG A 86 -4.05 15.40 11.60
CA ARG A 86 -3.69 16.05 10.34
C ARG A 86 -2.19 16.11 10.12
N VAL A 87 -1.77 15.88 8.88
CA VAL A 87 -0.41 16.14 8.36
C VAL A 87 -0.50 16.82 6.99
N TRP A 88 0.65 17.10 6.38
CA TRP A 88 0.73 17.51 4.97
C TRP A 88 1.65 16.58 4.17
N ILE A 89 1.21 16.25 2.97
CA ILE A 89 1.96 15.45 1.99
C ILE A 89 1.86 16.18 0.65
N CYS A 90 2.99 16.49 0.02
CA CYS A 90 3.05 17.29 -1.21
C CYS A 90 2.34 18.66 -1.09
N GLY A 91 2.33 19.27 0.09
CA GLY A 91 1.63 20.53 0.36
C GLY A 91 0.11 20.41 0.52
N GLU A 92 -0.47 19.23 0.27
CA GLU A 92 -1.89 18.98 0.49
C GLU A 92 -2.16 18.50 1.93
N GLU A 93 -3.23 19.00 2.54
CA GLU A 93 -3.72 18.53 3.82
C GLU A 93 -4.15 17.06 3.73
N THR A 94 -3.63 16.24 4.64
CA THR A 94 -3.87 14.80 4.71
C THR A 94 -4.25 14.40 6.13
N LEU A 95 -5.38 13.72 6.29
CA LEU A 95 -5.82 13.17 7.57
C LEU A 95 -5.30 11.74 7.74
N ILE A 96 -4.77 11.41 8.91
CA ILE A 96 -4.39 10.04 9.29
C ILE A 96 -5.35 9.58 10.37
N ILE A 97 -6.10 8.51 10.08
CA ILE A 97 -7.25 8.10 10.89
C ILE A 97 -7.20 6.60 11.19
N SER A 98 -7.30 6.24 12.46
CA SER A 98 -7.35 4.85 12.96
C SER A 98 -8.63 4.56 13.76
N LYS A 99 -9.54 5.54 13.92
CA LYS A 99 -10.86 5.32 14.55
C LYS A 99 -11.78 4.48 13.65
N SER A 100 -12.39 3.42 14.19
CA SER A 100 -13.26 2.54 13.39
C SER A 100 -14.54 3.23 12.91
N SER A 101 -15.09 4.17 13.69
CA SER A 101 -16.26 4.98 13.31
C SER A 101 -15.99 5.79 12.04
N SER A 102 -14.91 6.56 12.02
CA SER A 102 -14.45 7.33 10.86
C SER A 102 -14.13 6.42 9.67
N MET A 103 -13.38 5.34 9.90
CA MET A 103 -13.03 4.36 8.86
C MET A 103 -14.28 3.80 8.18
N PHE A 104 -15.29 3.41 8.99
CA PHE A 104 -16.55 2.88 8.49
C PHE A 104 -17.32 3.91 7.66
N HIS A 105 -17.41 5.16 8.12
CA HIS A 105 -18.02 6.27 7.37
C HIS A 105 -17.36 6.45 6.00
N ILE A 106 -16.04 6.59 5.99
CA ILE A 106 -15.25 6.87 4.78
C ILE A 106 -15.34 5.74 3.76
N MET A 107 -15.34 4.47 4.21
CA MET A 107 -15.45 3.34 3.29
C MET A 107 -16.87 3.14 2.75
N LYS A 108 -17.90 3.53 3.53
CA LYS A 108 -19.32 3.38 3.16
C LYS A 108 -19.74 4.36 2.07
N HIS A 109 -19.30 5.62 2.14
CA HIS A 109 -19.82 6.69 1.30
C HIS A 109 -19.09 6.85 -0.04
N SER A 110 -19.84 7.16 -1.10
CA SER A 110 -19.33 7.25 -2.47
C SER A 110 -18.44 8.47 -2.72
N HIS A 111 -18.57 9.54 -1.93
CA HIS A 111 -17.70 10.72 -2.05
C HIS A 111 -16.28 10.51 -1.49
N TYR A 112 -15.91 9.28 -1.11
CA TYR A 112 -14.54 8.91 -0.73
C TYR A 112 -13.95 7.79 -1.61
N ILE A 113 -14.48 7.55 -2.81
CA ILE A 113 -14.00 6.47 -3.70
C ILE A 113 -12.67 6.75 -4.41
N SER A 114 -12.15 7.97 -4.30
CA SER A 114 -10.89 8.38 -4.93
C SER A 114 -9.68 8.11 -4.02
N ARG A 115 -8.47 8.05 -4.59
CA ARG A 115 -7.20 7.97 -3.88
C ARG A 115 -6.36 9.23 -4.20
N PHE A 116 -5.13 9.29 -3.70
CA PHE A 116 -4.22 10.39 -3.96
C PHE A 116 -2.78 9.91 -4.11
N GLY A 117 -1.95 10.70 -4.78
CA GLY A 117 -0.55 10.41 -5.04
C GLY A 117 0.05 11.47 -5.98
N SER A 118 1.37 11.47 -6.11
CA SER A 118 2.11 12.32 -7.05
C SER A 118 1.61 12.10 -8.46
N LYS A 119 1.11 13.15 -9.11
CA LYS A 119 0.64 13.05 -10.50
C LYS A 119 1.74 12.56 -11.43
N LEU A 120 2.94 13.13 -11.33
CA LEU A 120 4.10 12.73 -12.13
C LEU A 120 4.54 11.30 -11.83
N GLY A 121 4.50 10.88 -10.56
CA GLY A 121 4.77 9.50 -10.16
C GLY A 121 3.77 8.51 -10.75
N LEU A 122 2.47 8.82 -10.64
CA LEU A 122 1.38 8.00 -11.19
C LEU A 122 1.43 7.93 -12.72
N GLN A 123 1.79 9.03 -13.40
CA GLN A 123 2.02 9.05 -14.84
C GLN A 123 3.20 8.15 -15.23
N CYS A 124 4.31 8.22 -14.48
CA CYS A 124 5.49 7.37 -14.71
C CYS A 124 5.15 5.88 -14.65
N ILE A 125 4.38 5.44 -13.65
CA ILE A 125 3.99 4.02 -13.49
C ILE A 125 2.79 3.61 -14.35
N GLY A 126 2.09 4.55 -15.00
CA GLY A 126 0.91 4.30 -15.83
C GLY A 126 -0.42 4.23 -15.09
N MET A 127 -0.48 4.60 -13.82
CA MET A 127 -1.72 4.56 -13.00
C MET A 127 -2.47 5.90 -12.94
N HIS A 128 -1.94 6.97 -13.57
CA HIS A 128 -2.66 8.24 -13.63
C HIS A 128 -3.84 8.13 -14.60
N GLU A 129 -5.06 8.19 -14.06
CA GLU A 129 -6.33 8.09 -14.80
C GLU A 129 -6.52 6.81 -15.63
N ASN A 130 -5.64 5.83 -15.43
CA ASN A 130 -5.62 4.53 -16.09
C ASN A 130 -5.64 3.42 -15.04
N GLY A 131 -6.17 2.25 -15.43
CA GLY A 131 -6.32 1.14 -14.50
C GLY A 131 -7.37 1.39 -13.42
N VAL A 132 -7.16 0.83 -12.25
CA VAL A 132 -8.12 0.73 -11.13
C VAL A 132 -7.48 1.10 -9.80
N ILE A 133 -6.28 0.60 -9.50
CA ILE A 133 -5.72 0.65 -8.14
C ILE A 133 -5.55 2.10 -7.66
N PHE A 134 -4.92 2.95 -8.48
CA PHE A 134 -4.72 4.40 -8.23
C PHE A 134 -5.38 5.30 -9.29
N ASN A 135 -6.33 4.78 -10.05
CA ASN A 135 -7.13 5.58 -10.96
C ASN A 135 -8.05 6.52 -10.16
N ASN A 136 -7.84 7.82 -10.29
CA ASN A 136 -8.60 8.86 -9.59
C ASN A 136 -9.78 9.41 -10.41
N ASN A 137 -9.96 8.94 -11.66
CA ASN A 137 -11.12 9.20 -12.48
C ASN A 137 -12.25 8.20 -12.14
N PRO A 138 -13.43 8.65 -11.66
CA PRO A 138 -14.44 7.78 -11.07
C PRO A 138 -15.21 6.86 -12.05
N ALA A 139 -14.92 6.85 -13.35
CA ALA A 139 -15.81 6.32 -14.38
C ALA A 139 -15.52 4.92 -14.97
N LEU A 140 -14.68 4.06 -14.39
CA LEU A 140 -14.38 2.73 -14.99
C LEU A 140 -14.11 1.60 -13.98
N TRP A 141 -14.80 0.44 -14.09
CA TRP A 141 -14.36 -0.78 -13.40
C TRP A 141 -14.95 -2.16 -13.85
N LYS A 142 -14.10 -3.22 -13.80
CA LYS A 142 -14.26 -4.71 -13.56
C LYS A 142 -13.87 -5.66 -14.72
N VAL A 143 -13.32 -6.90 -14.62
CA VAL A 143 -12.52 -7.84 -13.73
C VAL A 143 -12.07 -9.07 -14.59
N ILE A 144 -11.00 -9.86 -14.27
CA ILE A 144 -10.79 -11.38 -14.37
C ILE A 144 -9.26 -11.74 -14.41
N ARG A 145 -8.85 -13.02 -14.56
CA ARG A 145 -7.53 -13.66 -14.39
C ARG A 145 -7.49 -14.98 -15.21
N PRO A 146 -6.57 -15.30 -16.18
CA PRO A 146 -5.40 -16.20 -15.96
C PRO A 146 -4.30 -16.27 -17.10
N PHE A 147 -3.03 -15.83 -16.92
CA PHE A 147 -1.96 -16.01 -17.94
C PHE A 147 -0.52 -16.12 -17.38
N PHE A 148 -0.19 -17.18 -16.63
CA PHE A 148 1.19 -17.34 -16.10
C PHE A 148 1.74 -18.74 -16.38
N THR A 149 2.67 -18.83 -17.35
CA THR A 149 3.40 -20.07 -17.68
C THR A 149 4.91 -19.86 -17.91
N LYS A 150 5.47 -18.67 -17.61
CA LYS A 150 6.94 -18.43 -17.59
C LYS A 150 7.32 -17.61 -16.35
N GLU A 151 7.46 -18.30 -15.20
CA GLU A 151 7.31 -17.73 -13.87
C GLU A 151 8.48 -16.87 -13.36
N ASN A 152 9.75 -17.19 -13.64
CA ASN A 152 10.86 -16.54 -12.91
C ASN A 152 11.25 -15.14 -13.44
N ALA A 153 11.22 -14.92 -14.76
CA ALA A 153 11.64 -13.64 -15.35
C ALA A 153 10.59 -12.53 -15.16
N ILE A 154 9.31 -12.90 -15.13
CA ILE A 154 8.22 -11.94 -14.95
C ILE A 154 8.11 -11.49 -13.49
N VAL A 155 8.37 -12.38 -12.53
CA VAL A 155 8.32 -12.07 -11.09
C VAL A 155 9.31 -10.96 -10.73
N ILE A 156 10.55 -11.01 -11.22
CA ILE A 156 11.55 -9.95 -10.98
C ILE A 156 11.10 -8.61 -11.55
N LYS A 157 10.50 -8.62 -12.76
CA LYS A 157 9.96 -7.40 -13.39
C LYS A 157 8.80 -6.82 -12.59
N ILE A 158 7.92 -7.67 -12.07
CA ILE A 158 6.82 -7.30 -11.18
C ILE A 158 7.37 -6.66 -9.89
N GLN A 159 8.35 -7.28 -9.25
CA GLN A 159 9.00 -6.73 -8.05
C GLN A 159 9.64 -5.36 -8.30
N ASN A 160 10.34 -5.20 -9.43
CA ASN A 160 10.93 -3.92 -9.82
C ASN A 160 9.88 -2.84 -10.10
N TYR A 161 8.74 -3.20 -10.68
CA TYR A 161 7.60 -2.29 -10.84
C TYR A 161 7.05 -1.84 -9.48
N PHE A 162 6.93 -2.73 -8.50
CA PHE A 162 6.50 -2.36 -7.15
C PHE A 162 7.46 -1.43 -6.44
N ASN A 163 8.76 -1.70 -6.55
CA ASN A 163 9.78 -0.79 -6.05
C ASN A 163 9.64 0.60 -6.67
N ALA A 164 9.34 0.69 -7.97
CA ALA A 164 9.06 1.96 -8.65
C ALA A 164 7.77 2.63 -8.14
N TRP A 165 6.69 1.88 -7.99
CA TRP A 165 5.42 2.41 -7.50
C TRP A 165 5.54 2.95 -6.07
N GLN A 166 6.06 2.16 -5.13
CA GLN A 166 6.29 2.62 -3.76
C GLN A 166 7.21 3.85 -3.72
N ALA A 167 8.31 3.83 -4.48
CA ALA A 167 9.28 4.92 -4.46
C ALA A 167 8.73 6.24 -5.03
N LEU A 168 7.86 6.20 -6.04
CA LEU A 168 7.41 7.40 -6.76
C LEU A 168 6.08 7.95 -6.25
N LEU A 169 5.28 7.16 -5.52
CA LEU A 169 3.89 7.49 -5.17
C LEU A 169 3.74 8.83 -4.47
N LEU A 170 4.63 9.19 -3.54
CA LEU A 170 4.55 10.44 -2.77
C LEU A 170 5.74 11.38 -2.99
N LYS A 171 6.49 11.20 -4.10
CA LYS A 171 7.62 12.08 -4.39
C LYS A 171 7.13 13.47 -4.80
N PRO A 172 7.77 14.54 -4.28
CA PRO A 172 7.45 15.90 -4.68
C PRO A 172 7.87 16.16 -6.12
N ASP A 173 7.21 17.10 -6.79
CA ASP A 173 7.46 17.42 -8.21
C ASP A 173 8.94 17.78 -8.50
N ILE A 174 9.63 18.38 -7.54
CA ILE A 174 11.06 18.72 -7.67
C ILE A 174 11.95 17.48 -7.90
N TYR A 175 11.55 16.31 -7.39
CA TYR A 175 12.25 15.04 -7.61
C TYR A 175 12.28 14.66 -9.09
N PHE A 176 11.20 14.96 -9.82
CA PHE A 176 11.06 14.65 -11.25
C PHE A 176 11.75 15.66 -12.16
N LYS A 177 12.25 16.79 -11.64
CA LYS A 177 13.10 17.71 -12.41
C LYS A 177 14.50 17.15 -12.65
N ILE A 178 14.95 16.22 -11.80
CA ILE A 178 16.29 15.64 -11.83
C ILE A 178 16.22 14.23 -12.42
N SER A 179 16.29 14.13 -13.75
CA SER A 179 15.97 12.89 -14.48
C SER A 179 16.75 11.66 -14.03
N TRP A 180 18.03 11.77 -13.70
CA TRP A 180 18.84 10.62 -13.29
C TRP A 180 18.38 9.97 -11.98
N LEU A 181 17.62 10.67 -11.13
CA LEU A 181 17.11 10.12 -9.86
C LEU A 181 15.98 9.12 -10.07
N TYR A 182 15.21 9.23 -11.15
CA TYR A 182 14.03 8.37 -11.37
C TYR A 182 14.11 7.49 -12.63
N LYS A 183 15.10 7.70 -13.52
CA LYS A 183 15.34 6.86 -14.71
C LYS A 183 15.40 5.36 -14.40
N LYS A 184 15.95 4.97 -13.24
CA LYS A 184 15.96 3.56 -12.80
C LYS A 184 14.54 3.00 -12.71
N TYR A 185 13.63 3.75 -12.08
CA TYR A 185 12.24 3.34 -11.89
C TYR A 185 11.45 3.37 -13.20
N GLU A 186 11.70 4.37 -14.05
CA GLU A 186 11.12 4.45 -15.39
C GLU A 186 11.48 3.22 -16.24
N LYS A 187 12.75 2.78 -16.18
CA LYS A 187 13.19 1.54 -16.82
C LYS A 187 12.46 0.31 -16.27
N SER A 188 12.35 0.19 -14.95
CA SER A 188 11.61 -0.92 -14.31
C SER A 188 10.14 -0.98 -14.75
N VAL A 189 9.48 0.18 -14.87
CA VAL A 189 8.11 0.26 -15.38
C VAL A 189 8.04 -0.18 -16.84
N LYS A 190 8.94 0.33 -17.68
CA LYS A 190 9.01 -0.03 -19.09
C LYS A 190 9.24 -1.53 -19.28
N ASP A 191 10.18 -2.12 -18.56
CA ASP A 191 10.53 -3.54 -18.68
C ASP A 191 9.34 -4.49 -18.42
N LEU A 192 8.45 -4.12 -17.49
CA LEU A 192 7.22 -4.88 -17.21
C LEU A 192 6.13 -4.59 -18.23
N LYS A 193 5.90 -3.32 -18.59
CA LYS A 193 4.91 -2.93 -19.60
C LYS A 193 5.20 -3.59 -20.95
N ASP A 194 6.44 -3.53 -21.42
CA ASP A 194 6.88 -4.16 -22.67
C ASP A 194 6.68 -5.69 -22.61
N ALA A 195 6.93 -6.33 -21.45
CA ALA A 195 6.71 -7.77 -21.29
C ALA A 195 5.24 -8.16 -21.35
N LEU A 196 4.37 -7.34 -20.75
CA LEU A 196 2.93 -7.55 -20.78
C LEU A 196 2.32 -7.26 -22.14
N GLU A 197 2.83 -6.27 -22.86
CA GLU A 197 2.36 -5.94 -24.19
C GLU A 197 2.50 -7.14 -25.14
N ILE A 198 3.62 -7.88 -25.06
CA ILE A 198 3.82 -9.13 -25.80
C ILE A 198 2.72 -10.15 -25.48
N LEU A 199 2.39 -10.33 -24.20
CA LEU A 199 1.36 -11.30 -23.75
C LEU A 199 -0.06 -10.87 -24.16
N ILE A 200 -0.34 -9.57 -24.09
CA ILE A 200 -1.64 -9.02 -24.48
C ILE A 200 -1.83 -9.13 -26.00
N GLU A 201 -0.78 -8.87 -26.78
CA GLU A 201 -0.85 -8.97 -28.24
C GLU A 201 -1.02 -10.43 -28.69
N GLU A 202 -0.32 -11.35 -28.04
CA GLU A 202 -0.55 -12.79 -28.26
C GLU A 202 -2.00 -13.17 -27.93
N LYS A 203 -2.57 -12.63 -26.85
CA LYS A 203 -3.98 -12.85 -26.49
C LYS A 203 -4.94 -12.24 -27.52
N ARG A 204 -4.68 -11.03 -28.02
CA ARG A 204 -5.47 -10.39 -29.10
C ARG A 204 -5.48 -11.27 -30.35
N HIS A 205 -4.31 -11.75 -30.77
CA HIS A 205 -4.18 -12.61 -31.94
C HIS A 205 -4.89 -13.97 -31.77
N ARG A 206 -4.94 -14.53 -30.55
CA ARG A 206 -5.75 -15.74 -30.29
C ARG A 206 -7.23 -15.46 -30.40
N LEU A 207 -7.71 -14.34 -29.83
CA LEU A 207 -9.13 -13.95 -29.86
C LEU A 207 -9.63 -13.65 -31.29
N SER A 208 -8.77 -13.16 -32.18
CA SER A 208 -9.17 -12.89 -33.57
C SER A 208 -9.30 -14.13 -34.44
N LYS A 209 -8.78 -15.29 -34.01
CA LYS A 209 -8.79 -16.55 -34.76
C LYS A 209 -9.83 -17.57 -34.29
N ASP A 210 -10.48 -17.32 -33.16
CA ASP A 210 -11.33 -18.31 -32.51
C ASP A 210 -12.81 -18.04 -32.83
N ASP A 211 -13.46 -18.92 -33.60
CA ASP A 211 -14.89 -18.76 -33.97
C ASP A 211 -15.85 -19.14 -32.80
N LYS A 212 -15.33 -19.73 -31.71
CA LYS A 212 -16.10 -20.15 -30.52
C LYS A 212 -15.83 -19.28 -29.30
N LEU A 213 -15.97 -17.97 -29.50
CA LEU A 213 -15.65 -16.93 -28.53
C LEU A 213 -16.45 -16.97 -27.21
N GLU A 214 -17.65 -17.56 -27.21
CA GLU A 214 -18.53 -17.57 -26.03
C GLU A 214 -18.08 -18.55 -24.92
N ASP A 215 -17.36 -19.62 -25.27
CA ASP A 215 -17.05 -20.70 -24.32
C ASP A 215 -15.81 -20.44 -23.43
N CYS A 216 -14.97 -19.44 -23.75
CA CYS A 216 -13.67 -19.19 -23.11
C CYS A 216 -13.46 -17.72 -22.67
N MET A 217 -14.51 -17.04 -22.21
CA MET A 217 -14.45 -15.63 -21.81
C MET A 217 -13.66 -15.41 -20.50
N ASP A 218 -12.44 -14.88 -20.63
CA ASP A 218 -11.62 -14.40 -19.52
C ASP A 218 -11.48 -12.86 -19.46
N PHE A 219 -10.61 -12.32 -18.61
CA PHE A 219 -10.46 -10.87 -18.37
C PHE A 219 -10.00 -10.10 -19.54
N ALA A 220 -8.89 -10.58 -20.07
CA ALA A 220 -8.22 -9.93 -21.15
C ALA A 220 -9.19 -9.96 -22.31
N SER A 221 -9.91 -11.08 -22.49
CA SER A 221 -11.00 -11.20 -23.45
C SER A 221 -12.07 -10.13 -23.24
N GLN A 222 -12.66 -10.01 -22.05
CA GLN A 222 -13.70 -9.00 -21.78
C GLN A 222 -13.23 -7.56 -21.99
N LEU A 223 -12.02 -7.22 -21.55
CA LEU A 223 -11.44 -5.89 -21.74
C LEU A 223 -11.13 -5.61 -23.22
N ILE A 224 -10.57 -6.57 -23.94
CA ILE A 224 -10.28 -6.45 -25.37
C ILE A 224 -11.57 -6.28 -26.18
N PHE A 225 -12.66 -6.98 -25.84
CA PHE A 225 -13.95 -6.75 -26.50
C PHE A 225 -14.55 -5.39 -26.17
N ALA A 226 -14.43 -4.93 -24.92
CA ALA A 226 -14.86 -3.59 -24.55
C ALA A 226 -14.07 -2.51 -25.31
N GLN A 227 -12.77 -2.72 -25.54
CA GLN A 227 -11.99 -1.89 -26.46
C GLN A 227 -12.51 -1.96 -27.90
N GLY A 228 -12.83 -3.15 -28.40
CA GLY A 228 -13.41 -3.33 -29.74
C GLY A 228 -14.75 -2.60 -29.94
N ARG A 229 -15.54 -2.45 -28.89
CA ARG A 229 -16.81 -1.67 -28.89
C ARG A 229 -16.61 -0.16 -28.71
N GLY A 230 -15.39 0.29 -28.40
CA GLY A 230 -15.11 1.69 -28.08
C GLY A 230 -15.41 2.10 -26.63
N ASP A 231 -15.74 1.14 -25.75
CA ASP A 231 -16.00 1.41 -24.32
C ASP A 231 -14.70 1.73 -23.56
N LEU A 232 -13.56 1.19 -24.01
CA LEU A 232 -12.24 1.32 -23.39
C LEU A 232 -11.16 1.72 -24.40
N THR A 233 -10.18 2.50 -23.95
CA THR A 233 -8.95 2.73 -24.72
C THR A 233 -7.98 1.55 -24.59
N GLY A 234 -7.13 1.34 -25.60
CA GLY A 234 -6.11 0.28 -25.56
C GLY A 234 -5.13 0.43 -24.39
N GLU A 235 -4.76 1.67 -24.05
CA GLU A 235 -3.93 1.95 -22.86
C GLU A 235 -4.61 1.49 -21.57
N ASN A 236 -5.91 1.76 -21.43
CA ASN A 236 -6.66 1.38 -20.25
C ASN A 236 -6.80 -0.14 -20.12
N VAL A 237 -7.05 -0.84 -21.24
CA VAL A 237 -7.04 -2.31 -21.28
C VAL A 237 -5.70 -2.86 -20.81
N ASN A 238 -4.59 -2.36 -21.37
CA ASN A 238 -3.26 -2.84 -21.03
C ASN A 238 -2.95 -2.59 -19.54
N GLN A 239 -3.30 -1.42 -19.02
CA GLN A 239 -3.10 -1.09 -17.60
C GLN A 239 -3.97 -1.94 -16.67
N CYS A 240 -5.24 -2.20 -17.02
CA CYS A 240 -6.12 -3.06 -16.22
C CYS A 240 -5.59 -4.50 -16.14
N ILE A 241 -5.08 -5.04 -17.25
CA ILE A 241 -4.46 -6.38 -17.29
C ILE A 241 -3.22 -6.40 -16.40
N LEU A 242 -2.33 -5.41 -16.53
CA LEU A 242 -1.15 -5.25 -15.67
C LEU A 242 -1.53 -5.28 -14.19
N GLU A 243 -2.45 -4.41 -13.78
CA GLU A 243 -2.84 -4.28 -12.37
C GLU A 243 -3.41 -5.55 -11.77
N MET A 244 -4.16 -6.32 -12.55
CA MET A 244 -4.66 -7.62 -12.10
C MET A 244 -3.54 -8.64 -11.91
N LEU A 245 -2.60 -8.69 -12.85
CA LEU A 245 -1.51 -9.66 -12.84
C LEU A 245 -0.57 -9.41 -11.66
N ILE A 246 -0.35 -8.14 -11.31
CA ILE A 246 0.55 -7.77 -10.22
C ILE A 246 -0.11 -7.91 -8.84
N ALA A 247 -1.43 -7.70 -8.71
CA ALA A 247 -2.12 -7.62 -7.42
C ALA A 247 -1.89 -8.83 -6.48
N ALA A 248 -1.92 -10.06 -7.01
CA ALA A 248 -1.75 -11.27 -6.21
C ALA A 248 -0.29 -11.55 -5.82
N PRO A 249 0.70 -11.54 -6.74
CA PRO A 249 2.11 -11.62 -6.36
C PRO A 249 2.52 -10.63 -5.27
N ASP A 250 1.95 -9.43 -5.27
CA ASP A 250 2.31 -8.36 -4.35
C ASP A 250 1.82 -8.57 -2.92
N THR A 251 0.54 -8.90 -2.80
CA THR A 251 -0.15 -8.90 -1.50
C THR A 251 -0.30 -10.30 -0.94
N LEU A 252 -0.66 -11.27 -1.80
CA LEU A 252 -0.97 -12.62 -1.36
C LEU A 252 0.30 -13.39 -0.99
N SER A 253 1.38 -13.25 -1.77
CA SER A 253 2.64 -13.99 -1.49
C SER A 253 3.20 -13.63 -0.12
N VAL A 254 3.28 -12.33 0.20
CA VAL A 254 3.75 -11.81 1.48
C VAL A 254 2.79 -12.17 2.62
N THR A 255 1.49 -12.16 2.35
CA THR A 255 0.48 -12.56 3.35
C THR A 255 0.62 -14.04 3.71
N VAL A 256 0.73 -14.91 2.70
CA VAL A 256 0.97 -16.35 2.90
C VAL A 256 2.32 -16.58 3.57
N TYR A 257 3.37 -15.83 3.20
CA TYR A 257 4.66 -15.89 3.87
C TYR A 257 4.54 -15.63 5.39
N PHE A 258 3.86 -14.54 5.79
CA PHE A 258 3.64 -14.27 7.21
C PHE A 258 2.77 -15.34 7.88
N MET A 259 1.75 -15.88 7.19
CA MET A 259 0.97 -17.01 7.70
C MET A 259 1.85 -18.25 7.94
N LEU A 260 2.76 -18.58 7.02
CA LEU A 260 3.66 -19.71 7.17
C LEU A 260 4.66 -19.50 8.33
N LEU A 261 5.13 -18.28 8.56
CA LEU A 261 5.92 -17.95 9.76
C LEU A 261 5.09 -18.12 11.04
N LEU A 262 3.86 -17.62 11.04
CA LEU A 262 2.96 -17.68 12.19
C LEU A 262 2.62 -19.13 12.54
N ILE A 263 2.24 -19.96 11.57
CA ILE A 263 1.87 -21.35 11.85
C ILE A 263 3.05 -22.17 12.35
N ALA A 264 4.26 -21.94 11.81
CA ALA A 264 5.48 -22.60 12.27
C ALA A 264 5.84 -22.28 13.74
N LYS A 265 5.39 -21.14 14.28
CA LYS A 265 5.58 -20.75 15.69
C LYS A 265 4.41 -21.12 16.60
N HIS A 266 3.27 -21.54 16.06
CA HIS A 266 2.07 -21.83 16.84
C HIS A 266 1.61 -23.28 16.61
N PRO A 267 2.30 -24.28 17.19
CA PRO A 267 2.03 -25.69 16.93
C PRO A 267 0.61 -26.12 17.33
N LYS A 268 0.02 -25.50 18.36
CA LYS A 268 -1.40 -25.75 18.74
C LYS A 268 -2.38 -25.29 17.66
N VAL A 269 -2.07 -24.19 16.98
CA VAL A 269 -2.86 -23.68 15.86
C VAL A 269 -2.66 -24.56 14.63
N GLU A 270 -1.41 -24.98 14.37
CA GLU A 270 -1.10 -25.95 13.31
C GLU A 270 -1.89 -27.25 13.49
N GLU A 271 -1.93 -27.80 14.71
CA GLU A 271 -2.69 -29.01 15.03
C GLU A 271 -4.19 -28.83 14.78
N ALA A 272 -4.79 -27.71 15.22
CA ALA A 272 -6.19 -27.41 14.98
C ALA A 272 -6.53 -27.28 13.48
N VAL A 273 -5.66 -26.61 12.72
CA VAL A 273 -5.77 -26.48 11.27
C VAL A 273 -5.69 -27.86 10.59
N MET A 274 -4.72 -28.69 10.98
CA MET A 274 -4.53 -30.02 10.41
C MET A 274 -5.70 -30.96 10.73
N ASN A 275 -6.25 -30.89 11.95
CA ASN A 275 -7.43 -31.66 12.34
C ASN A 275 -8.66 -31.28 11.48
N GLU A 276 -8.86 -29.98 11.22
CA GLU A 276 -9.93 -29.52 10.32
C GLU A 276 -9.70 -30.02 8.88
N ILE A 277 -8.46 -29.91 8.37
CA ILE A 277 -8.12 -30.39 7.01
C ILE A 277 -8.41 -31.88 6.89
N GLN A 278 -8.01 -32.69 7.87
CA GLN A 278 -8.25 -34.13 7.86
C GLN A 278 -9.74 -34.47 7.91
N THR A 279 -10.52 -33.72 8.70
CA THR A 279 -11.96 -33.94 8.88
C THR A 279 -12.76 -33.56 7.64
N VAL A 280 -12.48 -32.40 7.04
CA VAL A 280 -13.25 -31.86 5.92
C VAL A 280 -12.80 -32.46 4.60
N ILE A 281 -11.49 -32.61 4.42
CA ILE A 281 -10.88 -32.97 3.13
C ILE A 281 -10.31 -34.39 3.19
N GLY A 282 -9.54 -34.72 4.22
CA GLY A 282 -8.79 -35.98 4.26
C GLY A 282 -7.77 -36.07 3.12
N GLU A 283 -7.65 -37.24 2.49
CA GLU A 283 -6.63 -37.49 1.46
C GLU A 283 -6.97 -36.95 0.06
N ARG A 284 -8.21 -36.53 -0.20
CA ARG A 284 -8.63 -36.01 -1.52
C ARG A 284 -8.13 -34.60 -1.81
N ASP A 285 -8.26 -34.15 -3.06
CA ASP A 285 -8.00 -32.76 -3.43
C ASP A 285 -9.09 -31.80 -2.94
N ILE A 286 -8.69 -30.56 -2.66
CA ILE A 286 -9.59 -29.49 -2.25
C ILE A 286 -10.53 -29.11 -3.40
N LYS A 287 -11.83 -29.00 -3.11
CA LYS A 287 -12.87 -28.55 -4.05
C LYS A 287 -13.53 -27.27 -3.53
N ILE A 288 -14.20 -26.55 -4.42
CA ILE A 288 -14.87 -25.28 -4.08
C ILE A 288 -15.88 -25.42 -2.93
N GLY A 289 -16.61 -26.55 -2.88
CA GLY A 289 -17.59 -26.84 -1.84
C GLY A 289 -16.99 -27.05 -0.44
N ASP A 290 -15.67 -27.20 -0.32
CA ASP A 290 -14.97 -27.38 0.96
C ASP A 290 -14.59 -26.05 1.59
N VAL A 291 -14.36 -25.04 0.76
CA VAL A 291 -13.79 -23.75 1.18
C VAL A 291 -14.62 -23.08 2.26
N GLN A 292 -15.94 -23.24 2.24
CA GLN A 292 -16.84 -22.70 3.26
C GLN A 292 -16.82 -23.49 4.58
N LYS A 293 -16.43 -24.76 4.55
CA LYS A 293 -16.37 -25.65 5.73
C LYS A 293 -15.09 -25.49 6.53
N LEU A 294 -14.03 -24.95 5.92
CA LEU A 294 -12.73 -24.69 6.55
C LEU A 294 -12.79 -23.43 7.42
N LYS A 295 -13.35 -23.54 8.63
CA LYS A 295 -13.60 -22.40 9.53
C LYS A 295 -12.40 -22.08 10.42
N VAL A 296 -11.67 -23.07 10.89
CA VAL A 296 -10.42 -22.89 11.65
C VAL A 296 -9.36 -22.26 10.74
N VAL A 297 -9.21 -22.74 9.50
CA VAL A 297 -8.32 -22.12 8.49
C VAL A 297 -8.75 -20.68 8.20
N GLU A 298 -10.05 -20.41 8.11
CA GLU A 298 -10.57 -19.04 7.92
C GLU A 298 -10.20 -18.11 9.07
N ASN A 299 -10.43 -18.55 10.31
CA ASN A 299 -10.08 -17.77 11.50
C ASN A 299 -8.57 -17.56 11.61
N PHE A 300 -7.76 -18.56 11.24
CA PHE A 300 -6.31 -18.43 11.15
C PHE A 300 -5.88 -17.38 10.12
N ILE A 301 -6.51 -17.36 8.94
CA ILE A 301 -6.24 -16.35 7.91
C ILE A 301 -6.58 -14.95 8.45
N TYR A 302 -7.77 -14.78 9.03
CA TYR A 302 -8.20 -13.49 9.57
C TYR A 302 -7.32 -13.00 10.72
N GLU A 303 -6.97 -13.88 11.66
CA GLU A 303 -6.09 -13.52 12.77
C GLU A 303 -4.68 -13.18 12.27
N SER A 304 -4.18 -13.88 11.25
CA SER A 304 -2.89 -13.56 10.63
C SER A 304 -2.89 -12.17 10.00
N MET A 305 -3.93 -11.84 9.23
CA MET A 305 -4.07 -10.51 8.61
C MET A 305 -4.29 -9.40 9.64
N ARG A 306 -4.98 -9.69 10.76
CA ARG A 306 -5.20 -8.74 11.86
C ARG A 306 -3.91 -8.45 12.62
N TYR A 307 -3.19 -9.50 13.02
CA TYR A 307 -2.01 -9.41 13.86
C TYR A 307 -0.79 -8.89 13.09
N GLN A 308 -0.62 -9.40 11.85
CA GLN A 308 0.49 -9.12 10.96
C GLN A 308 -0.03 -8.76 9.55
N PRO A 309 -0.58 -7.55 9.38
CA PRO A 309 -1.10 -7.11 8.08
C PRO A 309 0.03 -6.91 7.06
N VAL A 310 -0.27 -7.17 5.78
CA VAL A 310 0.57 -6.69 4.66
C VAL A 310 0.08 -5.32 4.20
N VAL A 311 -1.23 -5.17 4.00
CA VAL A 311 -1.86 -3.88 3.73
C VAL A 311 -2.40 -3.34 5.05
N ASP A 312 -1.61 -2.53 5.74
CA ASP A 312 -1.94 -1.97 7.06
C ASP A 312 -2.57 -0.56 6.97
N LEU A 313 -2.57 0.05 5.78
CA LEU A 313 -3.15 1.36 5.51
C LEU A 313 -3.94 1.42 4.20
N VAL A 314 -4.92 2.33 4.12
CA VAL A 314 -5.74 2.57 2.92
C VAL A 314 -5.82 4.07 2.62
N MET A 315 -5.35 4.48 1.45
CA MET A 315 -5.42 5.87 1.00
C MET A 315 -6.76 6.19 0.33
N ARG A 316 -7.40 7.31 0.69
CA ARG A 316 -8.63 7.87 0.11
C ARG A 316 -8.50 9.39 -0.10
N LYS A 317 -9.40 10.00 -0.87
CA LYS A 317 -9.53 11.46 -1.02
C LYS A 317 -10.99 11.87 -0.94
N ALA A 318 -11.29 12.95 -0.22
CA ALA A 318 -12.63 13.51 -0.11
C ALA A 318 -13.04 14.21 -1.41
N LEU A 319 -14.18 13.83 -1.98
CA LEU A 319 -14.73 14.42 -3.21
C LEU A 319 -15.76 15.52 -2.94
N GLN A 320 -16.25 15.61 -1.70
CA GLN A 320 -17.21 16.60 -1.20
C GLN A 320 -16.84 16.99 0.23
N ASP A 321 -17.33 18.15 0.67
CA ASP A 321 -17.25 18.57 2.07
C ASP A 321 -18.14 17.67 2.96
N ASP A 322 -17.68 17.34 4.16
CA ASP A 322 -18.40 16.50 5.12
C ASP A 322 -17.94 16.78 6.57
N VAL A 323 -18.62 16.20 7.55
CA VAL A 323 -18.21 16.19 8.96
C VAL A 323 -18.06 14.75 9.43
N ILE A 324 -16.85 14.35 9.80
CA ILE A 324 -16.52 12.98 10.23
C ILE A 324 -16.15 13.00 11.71
N ASP A 325 -16.90 12.27 12.54
CA ASP A 325 -16.68 12.18 14.00
C ASP A 325 -16.51 13.54 14.69
N GLY A 326 -17.22 14.56 14.20
CA GLY A 326 -17.18 15.94 14.73
C GLY A 326 -16.12 16.85 14.09
N TYR A 327 -15.29 16.35 13.17
CA TYR A 327 -14.27 17.12 12.48
C TYR A 327 -14.72 17.51 11.06
N PRO A 328 -14.57 18.78 10.64
CA PRO A 328 -14.85 19.19 9.27
C PRO A 328 -13.79 18.63 8.32
N VAL A 329 -14.23 18.01 7.23
CA VAL A 329 -13.37 17.46 6.17
C VAL A 329 -13.76 18.11 4.85
N LYS A 330 -12.88 18.93 4.29
CA LYS A 330 -13.13 19.64 3.03
C LYS A 330 -12.91 18.73 1.83
N ARG A 331 -13.58 19.04 0.72
CA ARG A 331 -13.31 18.46 -0.59
C ARG A 331 -11.83 18.66 -0.93
N GLY A 332 -11.22 17.61 -1.46
CA GLY A 332 -9.80 17.58 -1.83
C GLY A 332 -8.88 17.11 -0.71
N THR A 333 -9.35 17.05 0.55
CA THR A 333 -8.55 16.52 1.66
C THR A 333 -8.18 15.06 1.43
N ASN A 334 -6.89 14.76 1.54
CA ASN A 334 -6.36 13.41 1.46
C ASN A 334 -6.61 12.67 2.78
N ILE A 335 -6.75 11.35 2.74
CA ILE A 335 -7.06 10.53 3.91
C ILE A 335 -6.23 9.25 3.87
N ILE A 336 -5.56 8.91 4.96
CA ILE A 336 -4.93 7.60 5.18
C ILE A 336 -5.64 6.92 6.35
N LEU A 337 -6.31 5.82 6.07
CA LEU A 337 -6.93 4.96 7.08
C LEU A 337 -5.89 3.96 7.58
N ASN A 338 -5.42 4.09 8.82
CA ASN A 338 -4.44 3.21 9.45
C ASN A 338 -5.16 1.99 10.07
N ILE A 339 -5.60 1.07 9.21
CA ILE A 339 -6.41 -0.09 9.58
C ILE A 339 -5.64 -1.11 10.43
N GLY A 340 -4.32 -1.24 10.24
CA GLY A 340 -3.49 -2.13 11.05
C GLY A 340 -3.39 -1.67 12.50
N ARG A 341 -3.32 -0.35 12.73
CA ARG A 341 -3.43 0.22 14.08
C ARG A 341 -4.84 0.07 14.65
N MET A 342 -5.87 0.35 13.86
CA MET A 342 -7.28 0.18 14.26
C MET A 342 -7.56 -1.23 14.80
N HIS A 343 -7.07 -2.27 14.11
CA HIS A 343 -7.25 -3.69 14.52
C HIS A 343 -6.53 -4.05 15.84
N LYS A 344 -5.68 -3.17 16.38
CA LYS A 344 -5.01 -3.34 17.67
C LYS A 344 -5.62 -2.48 18.80
N LEU A 345 -6.45 -1.49 18.45
CA LEU A 345 -7.01 -0.56 19.42
C LEU A 345 -8.47 -0.83 19.74
N GLU A 346 -9.20 -1.42 18.79
CA GLU A 346 -10.64 -1.55 18.91
C GLU A 346 -11.10 -3.02 18.83
N PHE A 347 -12.17 -3.32 19.57
CA PHE A 347 -12.96 -4.56 19.56
C PHE A 347 -12.29 -5.85 20.05
N PHE A 348 -11.05 -6.16 19.64
CA PHE A 348 -10.44 -7.46 19.87
C PHE A 348 -10.01 -7.66 21.34
N PRO A 349 -10.27 -8.83 21.95
CA PRO A 349 -9.99 -9.09 23.37
C PRO A 349 -8.49 -9.16 23.70
N LYS A 350 -7.69 -9.74 22.80
CA LYS A 350 -6.23 -9.88 22.94
C LYS A 350 -5.53 -9.26 21.73
N PRO A 351 -5.57 -7.92 21.59
CA PRO A 351 -5.20 -7.25 20.35
C PRO A 351 -3.70 -7.33 20.02
N ASN A 352 -2.85 -7.46 21.04
CA ASN A 352 -1.39 -7.49 20.90
C ASN A 352 -0.81 -8.90 20.92
N GLU A 353 -1.66 -9.94 20.93
CA GLU A 353 -1.24 -11.34 20.88
C GLU A 353 -1.82 -12.00 19.62
N PHE A 354 -1.10 -12.96 19.06
CA PHE A 354 -1.62 -13.82 17.99
C PHE A 354 -2.43 -14.96 18.61
N THR A 355 -3.76 -14.91 18.50
CA THR A 355 -4.63 -15.95 19.04
C THR A 355 -5.95 -16.04 18.28
N LEU A 356 -6.37 -17.27 17.98
CA LEU A 356 -7.67 -17.52 17.34
C LEU A 356 -8.86 -17.15 18.24
N GLU A 357 -8.63 -16.94 19.55
CA GLU A 357 -9.65 -16.44 20.49
C GLU A 357 -10.22 -15.09 20.06
N ASN A 358 -9.43 -14.25 19.38
CA ASN A 358 -9.88 -12.98 18.81
C ASN A 358 -11.02 -13.16 17.79
N PHE A 359 -11.15 -14.35 17.20
CA PHE A 359 -12.19 -14.73 16.24
C PHE A 359 -13.07 -15.90 16.74
N ALA A 360 -13.06 -16.18 18.05
CA ALA A 360 -13.93 -17.20 18.65
C ALA A 360 -15.42 -16.81 18.59
N LYS A 361 -15.71 -15.51 18.64
CA LYS A 361 -17.04 -14.94 18.40
C LYS A 361 -17.08 -14.27 17.03
N ASN A 362 -18.28 -14.16 16.45
CA ASN A 362 -18.46 -13.45 15.20
C ASN A 362 -18.03 -11.98 15.33
N VAL A 363 -17.03 -11.57 14.55
CA VAL A 363 -16.47 -10.22 14.57
C VAL A 363 -17.30 -9.33 13.63
N PRO A 364 -17.91 -8.23 14.11
CA PRO A 364 -18.61 -7.31 13.24
C PRO A 364 -17.65 -6.67 12.25
N HIS A 365 -17.99 -6.73 10.96
CA HIS A 365 -17.14 -6.19 9.90
C HIS A 365 -16.74 -4.72 10.12
N ARG A 366 -17.57 -3.90 10.79
CA ARG A 366 -17.22 -2.50 11.09
C ARG A 366 -15.94 -2.34 11.94
N TYR A 367 -15.55 -3.35 12.70
CA TYR A 367 -14.34 -3.34 13.53
C TYR A 367 -13.15 -4.08 12.91
N PHE A 368 -13.38 -4.88 11.87
CA PHE A 368 -12.35 -5.64 11.17
C PHE A 368 -12.50 -5.54 9.65
N GLN A 369 -11.57 -4.81 9.04
CA GLN A 369 -11.58 -4.47 7.61
C GLN A 369 -10.24 -4.78 6.92
N PRO A 370 -9.83 -6.06 6.82
CA PRO A 370 -8.56 -6.45 6.20
C PRO A 370 -8.52 -6.19 4.68
N PHE A 371 -9.69 -6.06 4.05
CA PHE A 371 -9.84 -5.83 2.61
C PHE A 371 -10.55 -4.50 2.29
N GLY A 372 -10.97 -3.77 3.33
CA GLY A 372 -11.97 -2.71 3.20
C GLY A 372 -13.32 -3.18 2.64
N PHE A 373 -14.26 -2.25 2.55
CA PHE A 373 -15.60 -2.50 2.02
C PHE A 373 -16.13 -1.30 1.23
N GLY A 374 -17.38 -1.42 0.78
CA GLY A 374 -18.07 -0.36 0.03
C GLY A 374 -17.62 -0.26 -1.42
N PRO A 375 -17.95 0.84 -2.10
CA PRO A 375 -17.77 1.00 -3.55
C PRO A 375 -16.32 0.93 -4.02
N ARG A 376 -15.36 1.20 -3.14
CA ARG A 376 -13.90 1.11 -3.40
C ARG A 376 -13.18 0.14 -2.46
N GLY A 377 -13.89 -0.89 -1.99
CA GLY A 377 -13.28 -2.01 -1.27
C GLY A 377 -12.41 -2.87 -2.20
N CYS A 378 -11.61 -3.77 -1.63
CA CYS A 378 -10.76 -4.66 -2.42
C CYS A 378 -11.61 -5.50 -3.41
N ALA A 379 -11.26 -5.38 -4.69
CA ALA A 379 -11.80 -6.18 -5.78
C ALA A 379 -11.66 -7.70 -5.55
N GLY A 380 -10.50 -8.10 -5.03
CA GLY A 380 -10.11 -9.48 -4.86
C GLY A 380 -10.54 -10.10 -3.54
N LYS A 381 -11.30 -9.41 -2.67
CA LYS A 381 -11.52 -9.85 -1.27
C LYS A 381 -12.01 -11.28 -1.12
N TYR A 382 -12.95 -11.73 -1.97
CA TYR A 382 -13.49 -13.09 -1.89
C TYR A 382 -12.53 -14.12 -2.50
N ILE A 383 -11.99 -13.83 -3.69
CA ILE A 383 -11.05 -14.75 -4.36
C ILE A 383 -9.74 -14.88 -3.59
N ALA A 384 -9.29 -13.84 -2.89
CA ALA A 384 -8.12 -13.88 -2.01
C ALA A 384 -8.30 -14.87 -0.87
N MET A 385 -9.46 -14.86 -0.20
CA MET A 385 -9.76 -15.85 0.84
C MET A 385 -9.76 -17.28 0.30
N VAL A 386 -10.34 -17.51 -0.89
CA VAL A 386 -10.32 -18.82 -1.54
C VAL A 386 -8.88 -19.25 -1.84
N MET A 387 -8.09 -18.39 -2.47
CA MET A 387 -6.69 -18.69 -2.81
C MET A 387 -5.86 -19.01 -1.58
N MET A 388 -5.95 -18.20 -0.52
CA MET A 388 -5.19 -18.41 0.72
C MET A 388 -5.59 -19.74 1.36
N LYS A 389 -6.88 -20.08 1.43
CA LYS A 389 -7.33 -21.38 1.91
C LYS A 389 -6.76 -22.53 1.06
N VAL A 390 -6.84 -22.44 -0.26
CA VAL A 390 -6.32 -23.47 -1.17
C VAL A 390 -4.82 -23.67 -0.98
N ILE A 391 -4.03 -22.60 -0.98
CA ILE A 391 -2.57 -22.65 -0.83
C ILE A 391 -2.18 -23.21 0.54
N LEU A 392 -2.80 -22.72 1.63
CA LEU A 392 -2.50 -23.22 2.97
C LEU A 392 -2.84 -24.70 3.10
N VAL A 393 -4.00 -25.14 2.61
CA VAL A 393 -4.39 -26.55 2.65
C VAL A 393 -3.42 -27.42 1.86
N THR A 394 -3.08 -27.05 0.62
CA THR A 394 -2.22 -27.88 -0.23
C THR A 394 -0.79 -27.95 0.31
N VAL A 395 -0.25 -26.84 0.82
CA VAL A 395 1.09 -26.78 1.42
C VAL A 395 1.11 -27.55 2.73
N LEU A 396 0.22 -27.26 3.68
CA LEU A 396 0.26 -27.84 5.04
C LEU A 396 -0.09 -29.32 5.06
N LYS A 397 -0.92 -29.79 4.11
CA LYS A 397 -1.20 -31.22 3.97
C LYS A 397 0.04 -32.01 3.56
N ARG A 398 0.90 -31.43 2.71
CA ARG A 398 2.13 -32.10 2.23
C ARG A 398 3.31 -31.89 3.16
N PHE A 399 3.43 -30.70 3.74
CA PHE A 399 4.62 -30.27 4.45
C PHE A 399 4.29 -29.74 5.85
N ARG A 400 5.16 -30.05 6.80
CA ARG A 400 5.37 -29.28 8.01
C ARG A 400 6.37 -28.18 7.71
N VAL A 401 6.05 -26.95 8.09
CA VAL A 401 6.91 -25.79 7.83
C VAL A 401 7.73 -25.48 9.08
N GLN A 402 9.03 -25.28 8.90
CA GLN A 402 9.94 -24.84 9.94
C GLN A 402 10.67 -23.56 9.53
N THR A 403 10.78 -22.63 10.47
CA THR A 403 11.62 -21.44 10.33
C THR A 403 13.08 -21.79 10.61
N LEU A 404 14.03 -21.17 9.90
CA LEU A 404 15.45 -21.25 10.29
C LEU A 404 15.66 -20.83 11.76
N THR A 405 16.67 -21.41 12.41
CA THR A 405 16.96 -21.15 13.83
C THR A 405 17.08 -19.65 14.10
N GLY A 406 16.21 -19.12 14.95
CA GLY A 406 16.18 -17.70 15.29
C GLY A 406 15.40 -16.80 14.32
N CYS A 407 14.87 -17.31 13.20
CA CYS A 407 13.90 -16.58 12.38
C CYS A 407 12.51 -16.68 13.03
N CYS A 408 11.95 -15.53 13.40
CA CYS A 408 10.58 -15.39 13.91
C CYS A 408 10.02 -14.04 13.46
N LEU A 409 8.70 -13.87 13.53
CA LEU A 409 8.04 -12.70 12.97
C LEU A 409 8.54 -11.38 13.58
N GLU A 410 8.96 -11.40 14.84
CA GLU A 410 9.50 -10.26 15.58
C GLU A 410 10.93 -9.89 15.14
N ARG A 411 11.68 -10.87 14.63
CA ARG A 411 13.08 -10.69 14.20
C ARG A 411 13.22 -10.44 12.71
N VAL A 412 12.22 -10.78 11.91
CA VAL A 412 12.16 -10.40 10.49
C VAL A 412 12.12 -8.88 10.42
N GLN A 413 13.17 -8.29 9.84
CA GLN A 413 13.18 -6.86 9.53
C GLN A 413 12.12 -6.59 8.46
N LYS A 414 11.33 -5.56 8.68
CA LYS A 414 10.20 -5.20 7.81
C LYS A 414 10.37 -3.77 7.34
N LYS A 415 10.08 -3.54 6.07
CA LYS A 415 9.81 -2.20 5.55
C LYS A 415 8.33 -1.93 5.76
N ASN A 416 8.02 -0.81 6.40
CA ASN A 416 6.65 -0.34 6.56
C ASN A 416 6.49 1.02 5.86
N ASP A 417 6.29 0.94 4.55
CA ASP A 417 6.10 2.07 3.66
C ASP A 417 4.70 2.01 3.02
N LEU A 418 4.57 1.66 1.73
CA LEU A 418 3.26 1.53 1.09
C LEU A 418 2.51 0.26 1.56
N SER A 419 3.27 -0.79 1.86
CA SER A 419 2.81 -2.01 2.53
C SER A 419 3.83 -2.41 3.60
N LEU A 420 3.42 -3.32 4.48
CA LEU A 420 4.28 -3.95 5.47
C LEU A 420 4.79 -5.28 4.90
N HIS A 421 6.06 -5.33 4.54
CA HIS A 421 6.69 -6.51 3.94
C HIS A 421 8.10 -6.75 4.49
N PRO A 422 8.63 -7.98 4.40
CA PRO A 422 10.02 -8.28 4.79
C PRO A 422 11.02 -7.43 4.00
N ASP A 423 12.15 -7.08 4.61
CA ASP A 423 13.28 -6.50 3.90
C ASP A 423 14.10 -7.59 3.22
N GLU A 424 13.88 -7.77 1.91
CA GLU A 424 14.55 -8.81 1.10
C GLU A 424 16.03 -8.55 0.81
N THR A 425 16.60 -7.41 1.24
CA THR A 425 18.06 -7.19 1.14
C THR A 425 18.86 -7.88 2.23
N ARG A 426 18.19 -8.57 3.15
CA ARG A 426 18.78 -9.26 4.29
C ARG A 426 18.59 -10.77 4.15
N ASP A 427 19.57 -11.52 4.65
CA ASP A 427 19.52 -12.98 4.71
C ASP A 427 18.47 -13.48 5.73
N PHE A 428 18.12 -14.76 5.69
CA PHE A 428 17.25 -15.49 6.65
C PHE A 428 15.73 -15.33 6.48
N LEU A 429 15.25 -15.22 5.24
CA LEU A 429 13.80 -15.26 4.94
C LEU A 429 13.32 -16.67 4.57
N GLU A 430 14.22 -17.64 4.42
CA GLU A 430 13.91 -18.99 3.97
C GLU A 430 13.19 -19.82 5.05
N MET A 431 12.44 -20.83 4.57
CA MET A 431 11.77 -21.82 5.40
C MET A 431 12.14 -23.23 4.94
N ILE A 432 12.15 -24.17 5.88
CA ILE A 432 12.38 -25.58 5.60
C ILE A 432 11.02 -26.28 5.53
N PHE A 433 10.76 -26.95 4.40
CA PHE A 433 9.54 -27.72 4.18
C PHE A 433 9.85 -29.20 4.39
N ILE A 434 9.28 -29.78 5.44
CA ILE A 434 9.50 -31.17 5.83
C ILE A 434 8.28 -32.00 5.44
N PRO A 435 8.40 -33.02 4.56
CA PRO A 435 7.28 -33.87 4.19
C PRO A 435 6.61 -34.50 5.42
N ARG A 436 5.28 -34.49 5.48
CA ARG A 436 4.53 -35.15 6.58
C ARG A 436 4.50 -36.67 6.47
N ASN A 437 4.45 -37.21 5.25
CA ASN A 437 4.48 -38.64 4.98
C ASN A 437 5.74 -38.98 4.17
N LYS A 438 6.77 -39.54 4.81
CA LYS A 438 8.05 -39.88 4.16
C LYS A 438 7.91 -40.93 3.04
N GLU A 439 6.90 -41.80 3.11
CA GLU A 439 6.70 -42.89 2.15
C GLU A 439 6.16 -42.45 0.78
N LYS A 440 5.44 -41.32 0.69
CA LYS A 440 4.85 -40.83 -0.57
C LYS A 440 5.79 -39.95 -1.42
N CYS A 441 6.96 -39.56 -0.89
CA CYS A 441 7.90 -38.68 -1.61
C CYS A 441 8.84 -39.43 -2.58
N GLN A 442 8.80 -40.76 -2.64
CA GLN A 442 9.64 -41.55 -3.56
C GLN A 442 9.00 -41.81 -4.93
N GLU A 443 7.77 -41.34 -5.18
CA GLU A 443 7.02 -41.61 -6.44
C GLU A 443 6.65 -40.35 -7.26
N GLN A 444 7.29 -39.19 -7.05
CA GLN A 444 7.09 -38.01 -7.89
C GLN A 444 8.38 -37.46 -8.48
#